data_AF-A0A2R7S676-F1
#
_entry.id   AF-A0A2R7S676-F1
#
_cell.length_a   1.000
_cell.length_b   1.000
_cell.length_c   1.000
_cell.angle_alpha   90.00
_cell.angle_beta   90.00
_cell.angle_gamma   90.00
#
_symmetry.space_group_name_H-M   'P 1'
#
loop_
_entity.id
_entity.type
_entity.pdbx_description
1 polymer ?
#
loop_
_entity_poly.entity_id
_entity_poly.type
_entity_poly.pdbx_seq_one_letter_code
_entity_poly.pdbx_strand_id
1 'polypeptide(L)'
;SHLWIYDKALQAPDLVNRIGWVLLRGAGSQADLQLELLGWRLMQRLSPVALLDTWRAPLIEWARGAGALRELNELRFPPLGPVRGMRVSLGDAFLAEVSSLVRNGAIRLPAAIPARQDQAIAA
;
A
#
# COMPACT_ATOMS: atom_id res chain seq x y z
N SER A 1 -22.16 10.40 16.04
CA SER A 1 -21.52 9.52 17.03
C SER A 1 -20.23 8.97 16.44
N HIS A 2 -19.07 9.23 17.06
CA HIS A 2 -17.72 8.99 16.51
C HIS A 2 -17.10 7.66 16.98
N LEU A 3 -17.94 6.65 17.25
CA LEU A 3 -17.53 5.41 17.92
C LEU A 3 -16.49 4.59 17.11
N TRP A 4 -16.46 4.76 15.78
CA TRP A 4 -15.48 4.11 14.89
C TRP A 4 -14.03 4.49 15.17
N ILE A 5 -13.77 5.64 15.81
CA ILE A 5 -12.41 6.07 16.19
C ILE A 5 -11.82 5.14 17.27
N TYR A 6 -12.66 4.42 18.02
CA TYR A 6 -12.24 3.58 19.14
C TYR A 6 -12.16 2.08 18.81
N ASP A 7 -12.48 1.66 17.58
CA ASP A 7 -12.31 0.27 17.18
C ASP A 7 -10.81 -0.04 17.03
N LYS A 8 -10.29 -0.97 17.84
CA LYS A 8 -8.89 -1.38 17.83
C LYS A 8 -8.46 -1.91 16.45
N ALA A 9 -9.36 -2.53 15.69
CA ALA A 9 -9.08 -3.02 14.34
C ALA A 9 -8.88 -1.89 13.33
N LEU A 10 -9.36 -0.68 13.63
CA LEU A 10 -9.15 0.53 12.84
C LEU A 10 -7.93 1.35 13.30
N GLN A 11 -7.43 1.10 14.51
CA GLN A 11 -6.28 1.80 15.08
C GLN A 11 -4.94 1.12 14.79
N ALA A 12 -4.90 -0.21 14.75
CA ALA A 12 -3.69 -0.96 14.52
C ALA A 12 -3.87 -2.00 13.40
N PRO A 13 -2.90 -2.12 12.47
CA PRO A 13 -2.92 -3.20 11.49
C PRO A 13 -2.73 -4.55 12.17
N ASP A 14 -3.51 -5.53 11.73
CA ASP A 14 -3.31 -6.93 12.07
C ASP A 14 -2.18 -7.50 11.21
N LEU A 15 -0.99 -7.59 11.79
CA LEU A 15 0.21 -8.10 11.11
C LEU A 15 0.17 -9.62 10.92
N VAL A 16 -0.60 -10.35 11.74
CA VAL A 16 -0.72 -11.82 11.65
C VAL A 16 -1.56 -12.19 10.44
N ASN A 17 -2.73 -11.56 10.31
CA ASN A 17 -3.62 -11.77 9.17
C ASN A 17 -3.32 -10.85 7.98
N ARG A 18 -2.34 -9.95 8.13
CA ARG A 18 -1.91 -8.95 7.14
C ARG A 18 -3.07 -8.10 6.62
N ILE A 19 -3.90 -7.64 7.54
CA ILE A 19 -5.09 -6.83 7.27
C ILE A 19 -4.96 -5.50 7.99
N GLY A 20 -5.38 -4.42 7.34
CA GLY A 20 -5.50 -3.13 7.99
C GLY A 20 -6.47 -2.21 7.28
N TRP A 21 -6.72 -1.07 7.92
CA TRP A 21 -7.62 -0.05 7.43
C TRP A 21 -6.93 1.29 7.37
N VAL A 22 -7.28 2.06 6.35
CA VAL A 22 -6.97 3.48 6.23
C VAL A 22 -8.29 4.22 6.20
N LEU A 23 -8.41 5.25 7.02
CA LEU A 23 -9.54 6.16 7.04
C LEU A 23 -9.06 7.59 6.84
N LEU A 24 -9.69 8.32 5.93
CA LEU A 24 -9.38 9.70 5.62
C LEU A 24 -10.67 10.52 5.62
N ARG A 25 -10.63 11.71 6.19
CA ARG A 25 -11.69 12.71 6.02
C ARG A 25 -11.34 13.63 4.85
N GLY A 26 -12.20 13.66 3.84
CA GLY A 26 -12.01 14.47 2.64
C GLY A 26 -12.88 13.96 1.48
N ALA A 27 -13.08 14.82 0.49
CA ALA A 27 -13.77 14.50 -0.75
C ALA A 27 -13.00 15.08 -1.95
N GLY A 28 -13.20 14.49 -3.13
CA GLY A 28 -12.55 14.89 -4.38
C GLY A 28 -11.19 14.22 -4.63
N SER A 29 -10.57 14.59 -5.74
CA SER A 29 -9.37 13.95 -6.30
C SER A 29 -8.15 13.97 -5.37
N GLN A 30 -7.98 15.03 -4.57
CA GLN A 30 -6.91 15.11 -3.59
C GLN A 30 -7.05 14.05 -2.49
N ALA A 31 -8.29 13.79 -2.05
CA ALA A 31 -8.58 12.75 -1.08
C ALA A 31 -8.36 11.35 -1.66
N ASP A 32 -8.65 11.14 -2.96
CA ASP A 32 -8.38 9.88 -3.66
C ASP A 32 -6.88 9.56 -3.70
N LEU A 33 -6.07 10.54 -4.11
CA LEU A 33 -4.61 10.41 -4.15
C LEU A 33 -4.02 10.14 -2.77
N GLN A 34 -4.52 10.85 -1.74
CA GLN A 34 -4.06 10.65 -0.37
C GLN A 34 -4.47 9.28 0.18
N LEU A 35 -5.67 8.81 -0.13
CA LEU A 35 -6.15 7.49 0.27
C LEU A 35 -5.26 6.39 -0.33
N GLU A 36 -4.95 6.47 -1.62
CA GLU A 36 -4.06 5.52 -2.31
C GLU A 36 -2.65 5.52 -1.69
N LEU A 37 -2.07 6.71 -1.43
CA LEU A 37 -0.77 6.85 -0.78
C LEU A 37 -0.74 6.19 0.61
N LEU A 38 -1.79 6.38 1.39
CA LEU A 38 -1.91 5.77 2.71
C LEU A 38 -2.10 4.25 2.59
N GLY A 39 -2.83 3.77 1.58
CA GLY A 39 -2.94 2.35 1.26
C GLY A 39 -1.61 1.70 0.92
N TRP A 40 -0.81 2.37 0.09
CA TRP A 40 0.54 1.93 -0.24
C TRP A 40 1.41 1.80 1.03
N ARG A 41 1.40 2.82 1.89
CA ARG A 41 2.14 2.79 3.16
C ARG A 41 1.67 1.65 4.07
N LEU A 42 0.37 1.41 4.12
CA LEU A 42 -0.20 0.29 4.87
C LEU A 42 0.24 -1.05 4.27
N MET A 43 0.23 -1.18 2.94
CA MET A 43 0.72 -2.37 2.25
C MET A 43 2.20 -2.63 2.52
N GLN A 44 3.04 -1.60 2.48
CA GLN A 44 4.46 -1.69 2.88
C GLN A 44 4.62 -2.20 4.32
N ARG A 45 3.76 -1.74 5.24
CA ARG A 45 3.79 -2.15 6.66
C ARG A 45 3.28 -3.58 6.90
N LEU A 46 2.30 -4.02 6.11
CA LEU A 46 1.72 -5.38 6.19
C LEU A 46 2.56 -6.42 5.44
N SER A 47 3.38 -5.97 4.48
CA SER A 47 4.17 -6.84 3.62
C SER A 47 5.28 -7.55 4.41
N PRO A 48 5.47 -8.86 4.20
CA PRO A 48 6.61 -9.60 4.78
C PRO A 48 7.96 -9.27 4.10
N VAL A 49 7.94 -8.54 2.97
CA VAL A 49 9.14 -8.10 2.23
C VAL A 49 9.15 -6.59 2.05
N ALA A 50 10.34 -6.01 1.98
CA ALA A 50 10.50 -4.58 1.72
C ALA A 50 10.04 -4.24 0.29
N LEU A 51 8.99 -3.43 0.17
CA LEU A 51 8.47 -2.96 -1.12
C LEU A 51 9.03 -1.59 -1.43
N LEU A 52 9.66 -1.45 -2.61
CA LEU A 52 10.20 -0.19 -3.07
C LEU A 52 9.10 0.73 -3.61
N ASP A 53 9.24 2.04 -3.40
CA ASP A 53 8.24 3.01 -3.88
C ASP A 53 8.09 3.02 -5.40
N THR A 54 9.13 2.64 -6.14
CA THR A 54 9.08 2.47 -7.61
C THR A 54 8.17 1.31 -8.03
N TRP A 55 7.88 0.35 -7.14
CA TRP A 55 7.00 -0.79 -7.40
C TRP A 55 5.53 -0.46 -7.12
N ARG A 56 5.23 0.76 -6.64
CA ARG A 56 3.87 1.14 -6.21
C ARG A 56 2.83 0.94 -7.28
N ALA A 57 3.03 1.50 -8.47
CA ALA A 57 2.02 1.49 -9.53
C ALA A 57 1.57 0.06 -9.92
N PRO A 58 2.47 -0.88 -10.30
CA PRO A 58 2.06 -2.23 -10.67
C PRO A 58 1.45 -3.03 -9.52
N LEU A 59 1.92 -2.83 -8.29
CA LEU A 59 1.38 -3.54 -7.12
C LEU A 59 0.01 -3.01 -6.69
N ILE A 60 -0.23 -1.70 -6.78
CA ILE A 60 -1.55 -1.11 -6.51
C ILE A 60 -2.56 -1.59 -7.54
N GLU A 61 -2.18 -1.63 -8.82
CA GLU A 61 -3.04 -2.13 -9.90
C GLU A 61 -3.45 -3.58 -9.67
N TRP A 62 -2.47 -4.46 -9.42
CA TRP A 62 -2.73 -5.86 -9.06
C TRP A 62 -3.61 -5.95 -7.80
N ALA A 63 -3.32 -5.16 -6.77
CA ALA A 63 -4.02 -5.29 -5.50
C ALA A 63 -5.49 -4.86 -5.60
N ARG A 64 -5.83 -3.89 -6.46
CA ARG A 64 -7.22 -3.56 -6.79
C ARG A 64 -7.89 -4.73 -7.50
N GLY A 65 -7.27 -5.27 -8.55
CA GLY A 65 -7.81 -6.41 -9.32
C GLY A 65 -8.00 -7.69 -8.50
N ALA A 66 -7.09 -7.96 -7.56
CA ALA A 66 -7.14 -9.11 -6.66
C ALA A 66 -8.08 -8.90 -5.44
N GLY A 67 -8.67 -7.71 -5.28
CA GLY A 67 -9.48 -7.35 -4.11
C GLY A 67 -8.68 -7.30 -2.79
N ALA A 68 -7.36 -7.16 -2.88
CA ALA A 68 -6.45 -6.95 -1.76
C ALA A 68 -6.53 -5.50 -1.26
N LEU A 69 -6.76 -4.54 -2.15
CA LEU A 69 -7.17 -3.17 -1.83
C LEU A 69 -8.67 -3.03 -2.13
N ARG A 70 -9.48 -2.69 -1.13
CA ARG A 70 -10.92 -2.45 -1.28
C ARG A 70 -11.33 -1.13 -0.66
N GLU A 71 -12.02 -0.29 -1.43
CA GLU A 71 -12.56 0.96 -0.90
C GLU A 71 -13.85 0.72 -0.10
N LEU A 72 -14.00 1.42 1.02
CA LEU A 72 -15.18 1.32 1.88
C LEU A 72 -16.45 1.81 1.15
N ASN A 73 -16.29 2.69 0.17
CA ASN A 73 -17.37 3.24 -0.64
C ASN A 73 -18.01 2.21 -1.58
N GLU A 74 -17.35 1.08 -1.82
CA GLU A 74 -17.87 -0.03 -2.62
C GLU A 74 -18.83 -0.93 -1.81
N LEU A 75 -18.96 -0.70 -0.49
CA LEU A 75 -19.91 -1.41 0.35
C LEU A 75 -21.33 -0.94 0.07
N ARG A 76 -22.30 -1.84 0.33
CA ARG A 76 -23.75 -1.64 0.12
C ARG A 76 -24.34 -0.37 0.77
N PHE A 77 -23.60 0.27 1.69
CA PHE A 77 -24.03 1.46 2.39
C PHE A 77 -23.06 2.62 2.09
N PRO A 78 -23.55 3.74 1.53
CA PRO A 78 -22.71 4.90 1.29
C PRO A 78 -22.13 5.43 2.62
N PRO A 79 -20.89 5.94 2.65
CA PRO A 79 -20.27 6.45 3.86
C PRO A 79 -21.10 7.58 4.49
N LEU A 80 -21.25 7.56 5.81
CA LEU A 80 -21.88 8.67 6.54
C LEU A 80 -20.89 9.85 6.60
N GLY A 81 -21.02 10.79 5.66
CA GLY A 81 -20.21 12.01 5.58
C GLY A 81 -18.97 11.90 4.67
N PRO A 82 -18.07 12.90 4.67
CA PRO A 82 -16.90 12.95 3.80
C PRO A 82 -15.77 12.03 4.31
N VAL A 83 -16.11 10.80 4.70
CA VAL A 83 -15.15 9.79 5.16
C VAL A 83 -14.90 8.82 4.02
N ARG A 84 -13.64 8.69 3.67
CA ARG A 84 -13.13 7.68 2.75
C ARG A 84 -12.43 6.60 3.56
N GLY A 85 -12.61 5.36 3.13
CA GLY A 85 -11.94 4.24 3.77
C GLY A 85 -11.37 3.30 2.73
N MET A 86 -10.28 2.62 3.08
CA MET A 86 -9.72 1.54 2.30
C MET A 86 -9.25 0.43 3.23
N ARG A 87 -9.63 -0.80 2.89
CA ARG A 87 -9.13 -2.02 3.50
C ARG A 87 -7.98 -2.56 2.67
N VAL A 88 -6.87 -2.86 3.32
CA VAL A 88 -5.75 -3.61 2.73
C VAL A 88 -5.72 -5.00 3.35
N SER A 89 -5.61 -6.03 2.52
CA SER A 89 -5.65 -7.44 2.91
C SER A 89 -4.68 -8.24 2.04
N LEU A 90 -3.49 -8.53 2.55
CA LEU A 90 -2.46 -9.26 1.81
C LEU A 90 -2.56 -10.76 2.09
N GLY A 91 -3.31 -11.47 1.24
CA GLY A 91 -3.44 -12.93 1.32
C GLY A 91 -2.18 -13.67 0.88
N ASP A 92 -2.24 -15.00 0.93
CA ASP A 92 -1.09 -15.88 0.63
C ASP A 92 -0.56 -15.74 -0.81
N ALA A 93 -1.44 -15.36 -1.74
CA ALA A 93 -1.09 -15.12 -3.14
C ALA A 93 -0.17 -13.90 -3.34
N PHE A 94 -0.08 -12.99 -2.36
CA PHE A 94 0.69 -11.75 -2.49
C PHE A 94 2.16 -11.99 -2.83
N LEU A 95 2.84 -12.89 -2.11
CA LEU A 95 4.24 -13.18 -2.34
C LEU A 95 4.49 -13.88 -3.68
N ALA A 96 3.56 -14.74 -4.09
CA ALA A 96 3.63 -15.41 -5.39
C ALA A 96 3.54 -14.38 -6.52
N GLU A 97 2.66 -13.39 -6.39
CA GLU A 97 2.54 -12.30 -7.36
C GLU A 97 3.80 -11.43 -7.40
N VAL A 98 4.28 -10.93 -6.25
CA VAL A 98 5.50 -10.11 -6.19
C VAL A 98 6.65 -10.84 -6.87
N SER A 99 6.80 -12.14 -6.60
CA SER A 99 7.81 -12.97 -7.25
C SER A 99 7.61 -13.10 -8.76
N SER A 100 6.36 -13.18 -9.22
CA SER A 100 6.01 -13.21 -10.65
C SER A 100 6.38 -11.90 -11.35
N LEU A 101 6.03 -10.76 -10.74
CA LEU A 101 6.33 -9.42 -11.26
C LEU A 101 7.83 -9.11 -11.30
N VAL A 102 8.62 -9.67 -10.37
CA VAL A 102 10.08 -9.60 -10.45
C VAL A 102 10.59 -10.45 -11.62
N ARG A 103 10.10 -11.69 -11.76
CA ARG A 103 10.55 -12.62 -12.81
C ARG A 103 10.22 -12.15 -14.23
N ASN A 104 9.03 -11.57 -14.43
CA ASN A 104 8.64 -11.02 -15.74
C ASN A 104 9.25 -9.63 -16.01
N GLY A 105 9.95 -9.05 -15.02
CA GLY A 105 10.63 -7.77 -15.12
C GLY A 105 9.73 -6.55 -15.07
N ALA A 106 8.45 -6.69 -14.69
CA ALA A 106 7.52 -5.58 -14.48
C ALA A 106 7.93 -4.71 -13.27
N ILE A 107 8.54 -5.32 -12.24
CA ILE A 107 9.21 -4.60 -11.15
C ILE A 107 10.68 -5.02 -11.08
N ARG A 108 11.55 -4.04 -10.81
CA ARG A 108 13.00 -4.26 -10.75
C ARG A 108 13.60 -3.44 -9.62
N LEU A 109 14.70 -3.94 -9.07
CA LEU A 109 15.53 -3.15 -8.18
C LEU A 109 16.10 -1.95 -8.96
N PRO A 110 16.17 -0.75 -8.37
CA PRO A 110 16.89 0.36 -8.97
C PRO A 110 18.34 -0.08 -9.20
N ALA A 111 18.93 0.36 -10.32
CA ALA A 111 20.34 0.13 -10.57
C ALA A 111 21.13 0.66 -9.37
N ALA A 112 22.03 -0.15 -8.84
CA ALA A 112 22.91 0.27 -7.75
C ALA A 112 23.65 1.53 -8.22
N ILE A 113 23.51 2.63 -7.48
CA ILE A 113 24.31 3.83 -7.73
C ILE A 113 25.76 3.37 -7.49
N PRO A 114 26.65 3.41 -8.50
CA PRO A 114 28.03 2.99 -8.29
C PRO A 114 28.62 3.85 -7.18
N ALA A 115 29.20 3.20 -6.17
CA ALA A 115 29.89 3.88 -5.09
C ALA A 115 30.89 4.86 -5.71
N ARG A 116 30.77 6.15 -5.34
CA ARG A 116 31.69 7.21 -5.74
C ARG A 116 33.11 6.70 -5.49
N GLN A 117 33.84 6.35 -6.55
CA GLN A 117 35.28 6.12 -6.45
C GLN A 117 35.86 7.48 -6.10
N ASP A 118 36.24 7.62 -4.83
CA ASP A 118 37.00 8.76 -4.36
C ASP A 118 38.19 8.96 -5.29
N GLN A 119 38.26 10.15 -5.88
CA GLN A 119 39.45 10.64 -6.57
C GLN A 119 40.56 10.77 -5.53
N ALA A 120 41.21 9.65 -5.24
CA ALA A 120 42.48 9.55 -4.56
C ALA A 120 43.54 9.14 -5.58
N ILE A 121 43.90 10.08 -6.45
CA ILE A 121 45.19 10.12 -7.19
C ILE A 121 45.51 11.62 -7.29
N ALA A 122 46.18 12.22 -6.31
CA ALA A 122 47.62 12.20 -6.04
C ALA A 122 48.42 13.20 -6.91
N ALA A 123 49.13 14.06 -6.18
CA ALA A 123 50.28 14.91 -6.53
C ALA A 123 50.04 16.17 -7.37
#